data_AF-A0A8R2JLX6-F1
#
_entry.id   AF-A0A8R2JLX6-F1
#
_cell.length_a   1.000
_cell.length_b   1.000
_cell.length_c   1.000
_cell.angle_alpha   90.00
_cell.angle_beta   90.00
_cell.angle_gamma   90.00
#
_symmetry.space_group_name_H-M   'P 1'
#
loop_
_entity.id
_entity.type
_entity.pdbx_description
1 polymer ?
#
loop_
_entity_poly.entity_id
_entity_poly.type
_entity_poly.pdbx_seq_one_letter_code
_entity_poly.pdbx_strand_id
1 'polypeptide(L)'
;MWKDLKIVHGKPRHSQSQGSVERSNPDIENMLATWLQDNKTKKLRFVQLMKNRAYHHGTKHSPYEAMFGTPPKIGLTSSLLPANIIEKLKTEEELQVALDSIEVLSNDNKNNEVICGIEKEDDEDQNIIEKQIKTRQISINQNRKESLNHLKIQAKKNDGNVRKTILSRKCWGVNQS
;
A
#
# COMPACT_ATOMS: atom_id res chain seq x y z
N MET A 1 33.25 23.21 8.04
CA MET A 1 33.40 21.99 7.22
C MET A 1 34.19 20.98 8.05
N TRP A 2 33.79 19.71 8.12
CA TRP A 2 34.52 18.72 8.91
C TRP A 2 35.93 18.52 8.36
N LYS A 3 36.94 18.46 9.25
CA LYS A 3 38.37 18.45 8.86
C LYS A 3 38.73 17.23 7.99
N ASP A 4 38.02 16.11 8.17
CA ASP A 4 38.25 14.86 7.43
C ASP A 4 37.30 14.65 6.24
N LEU A 5 36.56 15.69 5.83
CA LEU A 5 35.60 15.57 4.73
C LEU A 5 36.31 15.58 3.36
N LYS A 6 36.33 14.43 2.67
CA LYS A 6 36.79 14.32 1.28
C LYS A 6 35.62 14.41 0.30
N ILE A 7 35.60 15.45 -0.54
CA ILE A 7 34.64 15.56 -1.64
C ILE A 7 35.09 14.68 -2.80
N VAL A 8 34.23 13.76 -3.22
CA VAL A 8 34.43 12.93 -4.41
C VAL A 8 33.44 13.38 -5.48
N HIS A 9 33.97 13.80 -6.64
CA HIS A 9 33.15 14.22 -7.78
C HIS A 9 32.73 13.02 -8.61
N GLY A 10 31.46 12.98 -9.02
CA GLY A 10 30.95 12.00 -9.99
C GLY A 10 31.55 12.23 -11.38
N LYS A 11 31.50 11.20 -12.24
CA LYS A 11 31.90 11.37 -13.65
C LYS A 11 30.88 12.25 -14.38
N PRO A 12 31.29 13.07 -15.37
CA PRO A 12 30.38 13.94 -16.12
C PRO A 12 29.22 13.20 -16.81
N ARG A 13 29.36 11.90 -17.07
CA ARG A 13 28.32 11.03 -17.63
C ARG A 13 28.28 9.75 -16.81
N HIS A 14 27.35 9.70 -15.86
CA HIS A 14 26.98 8.57 -15.00
C HIS A 14 28.11 7.88 -14.22
N SER A 15 28.24 8.23 -12.94
CA SER A 15 28.72 7.29 -11.92
C SER A 15 27.55 6.59 -11.23
N GLN A 16 27.67 5.30 -10.93
CA GLN A 16 26.62 4.47 -10.30
C GLN A 16 26.04 5.08 -9.00
N SER A 17 26.85 5.82 -8.24
CA SER A 17 26.44 6.54 -7.03
C SER A 17 25.45 7.69 -7.30
N GLN A 18 25.50 8.31 -8.49
CA GLN A 18 24.47 9.27 -8.90
C GLN A 18 23.15 8.58 -9.22
N GLY A 19 23.19 7.38 -9.80
CA GLY A 19 21.97 6.64 -10.16
C GLY A 19 21.05 6.35 -8.97
N SER A 20 21.59 6.12 -7.76
CA SER A 20 20.74 5.90 -6.57
C SER A 20 20.00 7.17 -6.13
N VAL A 21 20.69 8.31 -6.15
CA VAL A 21 20.12 9.60 -5.81
C VAL A 21 19.13 10.04 -6.89
N GLU A 22 19.51 9.91 -8.16
CA GLU A 22 18.66 10.21 -9.32
C GLU A 22 17.36 9.41 -9.33
N ARG A 23 17.38 8.14 -8.90
CA ARG A 23 16.16 7.33 -8.76
C ARG A 23 15.28 7.74 -7.57
N SER A 24 15.88 8.27 -6.50
CA SER A 24 15.16 8.60 -5.27
C SER A 24 14.60 10.02 -5.25
N ASN A 25 15.21 10.93 -5.99
CA ASN A 25 14.80 12.34 -6.04
C ASN A 25 13.37 12.55 -6.57
N PRO A 26 12.92 11.87 -7.65
CA PRO A 26 11.53 11.98 -8.11
C PRO A 26 10.50 11.57 -7.05
N ASP A 27 10.80 10.54 -6.25
CA ASP A 27 9.90 10.15 -5.16
C ASP A 27 9.76 11.26 -4.12
N ILE A 28 10.88 11.89 -3.75
CA ILE A 28 10.89 12.97 -2.75
C ILE A 28 10.15 14.20 -3.30
N GLU A 29 10.34 14.52 -4.57
CA GLU A 29 9.61 15.59 -5.25
C GLU A 29 8.10 15.34 -5.23
N ASN A 30 7.67 14.12 -5.59
CA ASN A 30 6.25 13.74 -5.54
C ASN A 30 5.68 13.80 -4.13
N MET A 31 6.42 13.30 -3.12
CA MET A 31 5.99 13.36 -1.72
C MET A 31 5.86 14.81 -1.23
N LEU A 32 6.76 15.69 -1.66
CA LEU A 32 6.67 17.13 -1.36
C LEU A 32 5.47 17.77 -2.05
N ALA A 33 5.23 17.46 -3.33
CA ALA A 33 4.10 18.00 -4.08
C ALA A 33 2.77 17.61 -3.41
N THR A 34 2.57 16.32 -3.09
CA THR A 34 1.39 15.83 -2.38
C THR A 34 1.25 16.49 -1.01
N TRP A 35 2.33 16.58 -0.23
CA TRP A 35 2.27 17.23 1.09
C TRP A 35 1.81 18.69 0.99
N LEU A 36 2.37 19.44 0.03
CA LEU A 36 2.03 20.85 -0.18
C LEU A 36 0.56 21.02 -0.59
N GLN A 37 0.04 20.13 -1.43
CA GLN A 37 -1.36 20.14 -1.86
C GLN A 37 -2.32 19.97 -0.67
N ASP A 38 -2.03 19.04 0.24
CA ASP A 38 -2.93 18.69 1.34
C ASP A 38 -2.78 19.62 2.55
N ASN A 39 -1.56 20.05 2.87
CA ASN A 39 -1.26 20.70 4.15
C ASN A 39 -0.94 22.20 4.03
N LYS A 40 -0.74 22.73 2.81
CA LYS A 40 -0.34 24.13 2.53
C LYS A 40 0.85 24.64 3.38
N THR A 41 1.69 23.75 3.89
CA THR A 41 2.79 24.06 4.81
C THR A 41 4.11 23.47 4.31
N LYS A 42 5.22 24.13 4.65
CA LYS A 42 6.58 23.72 4.26
C LYS A 42 7.24 22.85 5.35
N LYS A 43 6.59 21.77 5.77
CA LYS A 43 7.09 20.91 6.87
C LYS A 43 7.88 19.70 6.34
N LEU A 44 9.10 19.95 5.85
CA LEU A 44 10.01 18.95 5.27
C LEU A 44 10.29 17.73 6.18
N ARG A 45 10.27 17.93 7.50
CA ARG A 45 10.55 16.87 8.49
C ARG A 45 9.58 15.69 8.40
N PHE A 46 8.31 15.94 8.06
CA PHE A 46 7.33 14.87 7.91
C PHE A 46 7.58 14.06 6.63
N VAL A 47 7.88 14.72 5.52
CA VAL A 47 8.25 14.05 4.27
C VAL A 47 9.52 13.20 4.44
N GLN A 48 10.53 13.75 5.14
CA GLN A 48 11.74 12.99 5.46
C GLN A 48 11.44 11.75 6.32
N LEU A 49 10.59 11.88 7.34
CA LEU A 49 10.18 10.75 8.16
C LEU A 49 9.40 9.72 7.34
N MET A 50 8.47 10.16 6.48
CA MET A 50 7.71 9.27 5.59
C MET A 50 8.64 8.47 4.68
N LYS A 51 9.62 9.13 4.03
CA LYS A 51 10.58 8.44 3.14
C LYS A 51 11.48 7.49 3.91
N ASN A 52 11.93 7.87 5.10
CA ASN A 52 12.82 7.05 5.93
C ASN A 52 12.10 5.87 6.61
N ARG A 53 10.78 5.94 6.80
CA ARG A 53 9.94 4.85 7.32
C ARG A 53 9.46 3.90 6.22
N ALA A 54 9.48 4.32 4.96
CA ALA A 54 8.98 3.50 3.86
C ALA A 54 9.75 2.18 3.75
N TYR A 55 9.01 1.08 3.76
CA TYR A 55 9.58 -0.26 3.66
C TYR A 55 10.15 -0.50 2.26
N HIS A 56 11.42 -0.89 2.19
CA HIS A 56 12.07 -1.20 0.92
C HIS A 56 12.16 -2.73 0.73
N HIS A 57 11.45 -3.23 -0.29
CA HIS A 57 11.25 -4.67 -0.50
C HIS A 57 12.53 -5.47 -0.75
N GLY A 58 13.57 -4.82 -1.32
CA GLY A 58 14.84 -5.46 -1.64
C GLY A 58 15.75 -5.63 -0.42
N THR A 59 15.77 -4.65 0.47
CA THR A 59 16.60 -4.67 1.69
C THR A 59 15.85 -5.24 2.89
N LYS A 60 14.55 -5.48 2.76
CA LYS A 60 13.64 -5.97 3.82
C LYS A 60 13.58 -5.07 5.07
N HIS A 61 14.09 -3.85 4.96
CA HIS A 61 14.14 -2.85 6.00
C HIS A 61 13.82 -1.48 5.42
N SER A 62 13.23 -0.61 6.23
CA SER A 62 13.20 0.82 5.93
C SER A 62 14.58 1.46 6.11
N PRO A 63 14.89 2.59 5.44
CA PRO A 63 16.15 3.31 5.65
C PRO A 63 16.42 3.65 7.11
N TYR A 64 15.37 3.98 7.89
CA TYR A 64 15.49 4.24 9.32
C TYR A 64 15.92 2.99 10.08
N GLU A 65 15.25 1.85 9.86
CA GLU A 65 15.60 0.58 10.52
C GLU A 65 17.00 0.12 10.15
N ALA A 66 17.40 0.27 8.88
CA ALA A 66 18.74 -0.09 8.43
C ALA A 66 19.83 0.75 9.11
N MET A 67 19.54 2.00 9.48
CA MET A 67 20.50 2.90 10.12
C MET A 67 20.52 2.79 11.64
N PHE A 68 19.37 2.58 12.28
CA PHE A 68 19.23 2.61 13.74
C PHE A 68 18.98 1.24 14.38
N GLY A 69 18.72 0.20 13.59
CA GLY A 69 18.44 -1.15 14.08
C GLY A 69 17.06 -1.34 14.71
N THR A 70 16.24 -0.30 14.78
CA THR A 70 14.89 -0.34 15.36
C THR A 70 13.88 0.42 14.50
N PRO A 71 12.59 0.03 14.51
CA PRO A 71 11.56 0.78 13.81
C PRO A 71 11.43 2.20 14.39
N PRO A 72 11.06 3.20 13.56
CA PRO A 72 10.85 4.56 14.03
C PRO A 72 9.67 4.63 15.00
N LYS A 73 9.84 5.35 16.11
CA LYS A 73 8.75 5.65 17.04
C LYS A 73 7.76 6.60 16.37
N ILE A 74 6.50 6.18 16.32
CA ILE A 74 5.38 6.89 15.69
C ILE A 74 4.28 7.10 16.72
N GLY A 75 3.48 8.16 16.54
CA GLY A 75 2.40 8.49 17.46
C GLY A 75 1.23 7.51 17.42
N LEU A 76 0.33 7.64 18.38
CA LEU A 76 -0.87 6.78 18.54
C LEU A 76 -1.80 6.79 17.33
N THR A 77 -1.75 7.82 16.48
CA THR A 77 -2.52 7.93 15.23
C THR A 77 -2.22 6.82 14.22
N SER A 78 -1.13 6.10 14.41
CA SER A 78 -0.73 4.97 13.57
C SER A 78 -0.86 3.61 14.26
N SER A 79 -1.44 3.59 15.46
CA SER A 79 -1.83 2.36 16.15
C SER A 79 -3.09 1.76 15.52
N LEU A 80 -3.45 0.55 15.97
CA LEU A 80 -4.72 -0.09 15.60
C LEU A 80 -5.93 0.55 16.30
N LEU A 81 -5.70 1.52 17.18
CA LEU A 81 -6.76 2.17 17.94
C LEU A 81 -7.58 3.11 17.03
N PRO A 82 -8.91 3.01 17.08
CA PRO A 82 -9.81 3.99 16.47
C PRO A 82 -9.54 5.42 16.95
N ALA A 83 -9.69 6.40 16.04
CA ALA A 83 -9.43 7.82 16.33
C ALA A 83 -10.28 8.36 17.50
N ASN A 84 -11.54 7.93 17.61
CA ASN A 84 -12.45 8.31 18.70
C ASN A 84 -11.99 7.79 20.07
N ILE A 85 -11.27 6.66 20.12
CA ILE A 85 -10.68 6.16 21.37
C ILE A 85 -9.46 7.02 21.70
N ILE A 86 -8.57 7.25 20.72
CA ILE A 86 -7.35 8.06 20.91
C ILE A 86 -7.67 9.47 21.44
N GLU A 87 -8.73 10.12 20.94
CA GLU A 87 -9.15 11.45 21.41
C GLU A 87 -9.65 11.46 22.87
N LYS A 88 -10.17 10.33 23.36
CA LYS A 88 -10.71 10.20 24.72
C LYS A 88 -9.66 9.76 25.74
N LEU A 89 -8.55 9.18 25.30
CA LEU A 89 -7.47 8.71 26.17
C LEU A 89 -6.86 9.87 26.95
N LYS A 90 -6.80 9.74 28.28
CA LYS A 90 -6.17 10.72 29.18
C LYS A 90 -5.04 10.13 30.01
N THR A 91 -5.09 8.84 30.29
CA THR A 91 -4.16 8.15 31.20
C THR A 91 -3.45 6.99 30.49
N GLU A 92 -2.31 6.57 31.03
CA GLU A 92 -1.55 5.42 30.52
C GLU A 92 -2.35 4.12 30.72
N GLU A 93 -3.08 4.03 31.83
CA GLU A 93 -3.91 2.88 32.18
C GLU A 93 -5.05 2.67 31.16
N GLU A 94 -5.71 3.74 30.72
CA GLU A 94 -6.73 3.68 29.67
C GLU A 94 -6.16 3.19 28.33
N LEU A 95 -4.95 3.63 28.00
CA LEU A 95 -4.25 3.17 26.79
C LEU A 95 -3.95 1.68 26.87
N GLN A 96 -3.49 1.19 28.03
CA GLN A 96 -3.19 -0.22 28.22
C GLN A 96 -4.44 -1.09 28.04
N VAL A 97 -5.56 -0.73 28.68
CA VAL A 97 -6.83 -1.47 28.55
C VAL A 97 -7.31 -1.52 27.10
N ALA A 98 -7.17 -0.41 26.36
CA ALA A 98 -7.57 -0.35 24.95
C ALA A 98 -6.72 -1.25 24.05
N LEU A 99 -5.41 -1.37 24.33
CA LEU A 99 -4.50 -2.25 23.60
C LEU A 99 -4.76 -3.72 23.92
N ASP A 100 -4.93 -4.07 25.20
CA ASP A 100 -5.21 -5.43 25.64
C ASP A 100 -6.52 -5.95 25.04
N SER A 101 -7.54 -5.08 24.93
CA SER A 101 -8.82 -5.41 24.30
C SER A 101 -8.66 -5.82 22.82
N ILE A 102 -7.71 -5.22 22.09
CA ILE A 102 -7.43 -5.56 20.68
C ILE A 102 -6.69 -6.90 20.58
N GLU A 103 -5.78 -7.18 21.50
CA GLU A 103 -5.00 -8.42 21.49
C GLU A 103 -5.86 -9.65 21.76
N VAL A 104 -6.84 -9.53 22.69
CA VAL A 104 -7.82 -10.59 22.96
C VAL A 104 -8.64 -10.92 21.70
N LEU A 105 -9.16 -9.91 21.01
CA LEU A 105 -9.91 -10.09 19.75
C LEU A 105 -9.05 -10.71 18.63
N SER A 106 -7.74 -10.47 18.64
CA SER A 106 -6.81 -11.02 17.64
C SER A 106 -6.52 -12.51 17.87
N ASN A 107 -6.57 -12.96 19.12
CA ASN A 107 -6.32 -14.36 19.49
C ASN A 107 -7.54 -15.27 19.29
N ASP A 108 -8.75 -14.73 19.46
CA ASP A 108 -10.00 -15.48 19.20
C ASP A 108 -10.27 -15.70 17.69
N ASN A 109 -9.70 -14.85 16.84
CA ASN A 109 -9.86 -14.89 15.37
C ASN A 109 -8.96 -15.90 14.64
N LYS A 110 -8.18 -16.74 15.34
CA LYS A 110 -7.53 -17.89 14.68
C LYS A 110 -8.51 -18.94 14.17
N ASN A 111 -9.78 -18.86 14.56
CA ASN A 111 -10.77 -19.88 14.23
C ASN A 111 -12.01 -19.43 13.46
N ASN A 112 -12.23 -18.16 13.08
CA ASN A 112 -13.30 -17.84 12.12
C ASN A 112 -13.19 -16.44 11.49
N GLU A 113 -13.63 -16.38 10.24
CA GLU A 113 -13.68 -15.20 9.38
C GLU A 113 -14.44 -14.00 10.00
N VAL A 114 -13.78 -12.85 9.92
CA VAL A 114 -14.29 -11.45 9.85
C VAL A 114 -15.78 -11.27 10.19
N ILE A 115 -16.06 -10.71 11.38
CA ILE A 115 -17.16 -9.75 11.63
C ILE A 115 -16.70 -8.80 12.76
N CYS A 116 -16.57 -7.50 12.47
CA CYS A 116 -16.44 -6.46 13.49
C CYS A 116 -17.84 -6.17 14.06
N GLY A 117 -18.08 -6.54 15.32
CA GLY A 117 -19.23 -6.11 16.09
C GLY A 117 -19.02 -4.69 16.62
N ILE A 118 -19.92 -3.78 16.25
CA ILE A 118 -20.15 -2.50 16.95
C ILE A 118 -21.42 -2.71 17.78
N GLU A 119 -21.34 -2.56 19.09
CA GLU A 119 -22.52 -2.53 19.94
C GLU A 119 -23.23 -1.17 19.82
N LYS A 120 -24.43 -1.27 19.24
CA LYS A 120 -25.70 -0.55 19.48
C LYS A 120 -25.68 0.89 19.99
N GLU A 121 -26.15 1.79 19.12
CA GLU A 121 -27.16 2.82 19.45
C GLU A 121 -28.03 3.07 18.19
N ASP A 122 -29.34 3.15 18.42
CA ASP A 122 -30.50 3.55 17.58
C ASP A 122 -30.95 2.70 16.36
N ASP A 123 -32.19 2.17 16.46
CA ASP A 123 -32.83 1.15 15.59
C ASP A 123 -33.17 1.59 14.15
N GLU A 124 -33.07 2.88 13.79
CA GLU A 124 -33.37 3.37 12.43
C GLU A 124 -32.14 3.35 11.50
N ASP A 125 -30.93 3.54 12.04
CA ASP A 125 -29.71 3.65 11.24
C ASP A 125 -29.11 2.29 10.82
N GLN A 126 -29.37 1.23 11.59
CA GLN A 126 -28.93 -0.14 11.27
C GLN A 126 -29.51 -0.65 9.95
N ASN A 127 -30.77 -0.32 9.65
CA ASN A 127 -31.46 -0.76 8.43
C ASN A 127 -30.90 -0.07 7.17
N ILE A 128 -30.45 1.19 7.31
CA ILE A 128 -29.81 1.95 6.23
C ILE A 128 -28.42 1.39 5.93
N ILE A 129 -27.63 1.11 6.97
CA ILE A 129 -26.28 0.54 6.82
C ILE A 129 -26.34 -0.84 6.19
N GLU A 130 -27.26 -1.72 6.64
CA GLU A 130 -27.40 -3.07 6.09
C GLU A 130 -27.83 -3.07 4.62
N LYS A 131 -28.73 -2.16 4.24
CA LYS A 131 -29.15 -1.96 2.85
C LYS A 131 -28.00 -1.47 1.97
N GLN A 132 -27.18 -0.54 2.47
CA GLN A 132 -26.00 -0.05 1.74
C GLN A 132 -24.93 -1.14 1.56
N ILE A 133 -24.68 -1.96 2.59
CA ILE A 133 -23.74 -3.08 2.52
C ILE A 133 -24.21 -4.12 1.50
N LYS A 134 -25.49 -4.51 1.53
CA LYS A 134 -26.08 -5.43 0.54
C LYS A 134 -25.95 -4.87 -0.88
N THR A 135 -26.19 -3.58 -1.06
CA THR A 135 -26.10 -2.92 -2.38
C THR A 135 -24.66 -2.90 -2.90
N ARG A 136 -23.69 -2.57 -2.05
CA ARG A 136 -22.25 -2.61 -2.38
C ARG A 136 -21.81 -4.03 -2.72
N GLN A 137 -22.24 -5.04 -1.97
CA GLN A 137 -21.89 -6.42 -2.21
C GLN A 137 -22.41 -6.93 -3.56
N ILE A 138 -23.64 -6.55 -3.94
CA ILE A 138 -24.22 -6.89 -5.24
C ILE A 138 -23.41 -6.24 -6.38
N SER A 139 -23.06 -4.96 -6.27
CA SER A 139 -22.26 -4.27 -7.27
C SER A 139 -20.87 -4.88 -7.44
N ILE A 140 -20.20 -5.24 -6.34
CA ILE A 140 -18.90 -5.91 -6.36
C ILE A 140 -18.98 -7.27 -7.06
N ASN A 141 -20.00 -8.07 -6.75
CA ASN A 141 -20.20 -9.38 -7.36
C ASN A 141 -20.49 -9.27 -8.87
N GLN A 142 -21.24 -8.26 -9.28
CA GLN A 142 -21.52 -7.99 -10.69
C GLN A 142 -20.25 -7.60 -11.44
N ASN A 143 -19.45 -6.67 -10.92
CA ASN A 143 -18.18 -6.25 -11.52
C ASN A 143 -17.19 -7.41 -11.65
N ARG A 144 -17.16 -8.33 -10.66
CA ARG A 144 -16.37 -9.56 -10.71
C ARG A 144 -16.83 -10.48 -11.84
N LYS A 145 -18.14 -10.67 -12.00
CA LYS A 145 -18.71 -11.52 -13.06
C LYS A 145 -18.42 -10.96 -14.45
N GLU A 146 -18.52 -9.65 -14.62
CA GLU A 146 -18.19 -8.96 -15.87
C GLU A 146 -16.70 -9.07 -16.20
N SER A 147 -15.82 -8.80 -15.22
CA SER A 147 -14.37 -8.96 -15.39
C SER A 147 -13.99 -10.39 -15.79
N LEU A 148 -14.63 -11.39 -15.20
CA LEU A 148 -14.40 -12.80 -15.51
C LEU A 148 -14.85 -13.16 -16.94
N ASN A 149 -15.94 -12.55 -17.43
CA ASN A 149 -16.37 -12.68 -18.82
C ASN A 149 -15.37 -12.04 -19.79
N HIS A 150 -14.87 -10.84 -19.49
CA HIS A 150 -13.85 -10.19 -20.31
C HIS A 150 -12.56 -11.02 -20.41
N LEU A 151 -12.11 -11.59 -19.29
CA LEU A 151 -10.95 -12.49 -19.28
C LEU A 151 -11.18 -13.74 -20.13
N LYS A 152 -12.36 -14.37 -20.04
CA LYS A 152 -12.73 -15.52 -20.88
C LYS A 152 -12.75 -15.17 -22.37
N ILE A 153 -13.24 -13.98 -22.74
CA ILE A 153 -13.25 -13.51 -24.14
C ILE A 153 -11.81 -13.29 -24.63
N GLN A 154 -10.95 -12.67 -23.82
CA GLN A 154 -9.54 -12.46 -24.15
C GLN A 154 -8.80 -13.78 -24.34
N ALA A 155 -9.01 -14.76 -23.47
CA ALA A 155 -8.41 -16.10 -23.59
C ALA A 155 -8.80 -16.78 -24.91
N LYS A 156 -10.09 -16.79 -25.26
CA LYS A 156 -10.56 -17.34 -26.55
C LYS A 156 -9.98 -16.62 -27.76
N LYS A 157 -9.83 -15.28 -27.69
CA LYS A 157 -9.23 -14.48 -28.76
C LYS A 157 -7.75 -14.80 -28.94
N ASN A 158 -7.03 -15.00 -27.84
CA ASN A 158 -5.63 -15.41 -27.84
C ASN A 158 -5.45 -16.80 -28.45
N ASP A 159 -6.29 -17.77 -28.08
CA ASP A 159 -6.27 -19.12 -28.66
C ASP A 159 -6.56 -19.09 -30.18
N GLY A 160 -7.53 -18.27 -30.61
CA GLY A 160 -7.83 -18.07 -32.03
C GLY A 160 -6.68 -17.45 -32.81
N ASN A 161 -5.98 -16.48 -32.23
CA ASN A 161 -4.79 -15.89 -32.82
C ASN A 161 -3.64 -16.90 -32.91
N VAL A 162 -3.38 -17.66 -31.85
CA VAL A 162 -2.36 -18.72 -31.85
C VAL A 162 -2.65 -19.75 -32.95
N ARG A 163 -3.90 -20.19 -33.10
CA ARG A 163 -4.31 -21.11 -34.17
C ARG A 163 -4.10 -20.50 -35.56
N LYS A 164 -4.44 -19.23 -35.79
CA LYS A 164 -4.18 -18.53 -37.06
C LYS A 164 -2.68 -18.41 -37.37
N THR A 165 -1.85 -18.14 -36.37
CA THR A 165 -0.39 -18.08 -36.54
C THR A 165 0.18 -19.44 -36.90
N ILE A 166 -0.31 -20.53 -36.28
CA ILE A 166 0.11 -21.90 -36.60
C ILE A 166 -0.33 -22.30 -38.02
N LEU A 167 -1.57 -21.99 -38.42
CA LEU A 167 -2.07 -22.21 -39.78
C LEU A 167 -1.28 -21.42 -40.83
N SER A 168 -0.99 -20.14 -40.56
CA SER A 168 -0.16 -19.31 -41.45
C SER A 168 1.25 -19.89 -41.63
N ARG A 169 1.91 -20.33 -40.55
CA ARG A 169 3.21 -21.00 -40.64
C ARG A 169 3.16 -22.32 -41.41
N LYS A 170 2.07 -23.08 -41.33
CA LYS A 170 1.87 -24.30 -42.14
C LYS A 170 1.63 -23.99 -43.63
N CYS A 171 0.86 -22.95 -43.96
CA CYS A 171 0.62 -22.57 -45.36
C CYS A 171 1.88 -22.03 -46.07
N TRP A 172 2.82 -21.43 -45.34
CA TRP A 172 4.12 -20.99 -45.88
C TRP A 172 5.18 -22.10 -45.95
N GLY A 173 4.89 -23.30 -45.42
CA GLY A 173 5.82 -24.44 -45.35
C GLY A 173 5.72 -25.45 -46.50
N VAL A 174 4.89 -25.21 -47.52
CA VAL A 174 4.80 -26.06 -48.71
C VAL A 174 5.18 -25.24 -49.93
N ASN A 175 6.49 -25.02 -50.11
CA ASN A 175 7.13 -24.68 -51.39
C ASN A 175 8.65 -24.54 -51.21
N GLN A 176 9.30 -25.58 -50.67
CA GLN A 176 10.73 -25.79 -50.90
C GLN A 176 10.96 -27.31 -51.06
N SER A 177 10.89 -27.75 -52.30
CA SER A 177 11.55 -28.94 -52.83
C SER A 177 12.16 -28.56 -54.17
#